data_AF-A0ABD7NX02-F1
#
_entry.id   AF-A0ABD7NX02-F1
#
_cell.length_a   1.000
_cell.length_b   1.000
_cell.length_c   1.000
_cell.angle_alpha   90.00
_cell.angle_beta   90.00
_cell.angle_gamma   90.00
#
_symmetry.space_group_name_H-M   'P 1'
#
loop_
_entity.id
_entity.type
_entity.pdbx_description
1 polymer ?
#
loop_
_entity_poly.entity_id
_entity_poly.type
_entity_poly.pdbx_seq_one_letter_code
_entity_poly.pdbx_strand_id
1 'polypeptide(L)'
;MKKTVLMMMLLASAQASAAANMWTRASVQGVTEYRIQNKNGAELLLTCSPEDNVFVQYTSPDGKTLASGGDDGRSVQAQTDNSDTFLINDTVSDAGGSNFEAFWDAARKSHRIHITATGLTSTTFTFSNVAKILPEFDKSGCLTRM
;
A
#
# COMPACT_ATOMS: atom_id res chain seq x y z
N MET A 1 -30.77 -24.87 -36.28
CA MET A 1 -29.94 -23.71 -36.66
C MET A 1 -29.34 -23.10 -35.40
N LYS A 2 -28.00 -22.95 -35.40
CA LYS A 2 -27.08 -22.21 -34.51
C LYS A 2 -27.26 -22.27 -32.98
N LYS A 3 -26.44 -23.13 -32.35
CA LYS A 3 -26.04 -23.05 -30.94
C LYS A 3 -24.96 -21.96 -30.81
N THR A 4 -25.24 -20.87 -30.11
CA THR A 4 -24.25 -19.85 -29.75
C THR A 4 -23.46 -20.33 -28.53
N VAL A 5 -22.22 -20.77 -28.78
CA VAL A 5 -21.25 -21.06 -27.72
C VAL A 5 -20.63 -19.72 -27.30
N LEU A 6 -20.93 -19.27 -26.09
CA LEU A 6 -20.29 -18.12 -25.46
C LEU A 6 -18.91 -18.57 -24.96
N MET A 7 -17.86 -18.20 -25.68
CA MET A 7 -16.48 -18.52 -25.34
C MET A 7 -16.00 -17.53 -24.29
N MET A 8 -15.93 -17.98 -23.02
CA MET A 8 -15.32 -17.24 -21.92
C MET A 8 -13.82 -17.17 -22.17
N MET A 9 -13.32 -16.01 -22.57
CA MET A 9 -11.88 -15.74 -22.62
C MET A 9 -11.39 -15.65 -21.17
N LEU A 10 -10.67 -16.67 -20.70
CA LEU A 10 -9.87 -16.54 -19.48
C LEU A 10 -8.77 -15.51 -19.77
N LEU A 11 -8.90 -14.31 -19.18
CA LEU A 11 -7.77 -13.42 -19.01
C LEU A 11 -6.80 -14.09 -18.04
N ALA A 12 -5.84 -14.85 -18.56
CA ALA A 12 -4.65 -15.20 -17.83
C ALA A 12 -3.87 -13.89 -17.62
N SER A 13 -4.10 -13.23 -16.48
CA SER A 13 -3.24 -12.15 -16.03
C SER A 13 -1.86 -12.76 -15.81
N ALA A 14 -0.94 -12.48 -16.73
CA ALA A 14 0.47 -12.72 -16.50
C ALA A 14 0.85 -11.91 -15.27
N GLN A 15 0.89 -12.56 -14.10
CA GLN A 15 1.45 -11.97 -12.90
C GLN A 15 2.95 -11.84 -13.15
N ALA A 16 3.36 -10.71 -13.74
CA ALA A 16 4.74 -10.32 -13.75
C ALA A 16 5.17 -10.29 -12.28
N SER A 17 6.04 -11.22 -11.88
CA SER A 17 6.59 -11.24 -10.54
C SER A 17 7.29 -9.91 -10.34
N ALA A 18 6.71 -9.02 -9.53
CA ALA A 18 7.34 -7.76 -9.21
C ALA A 18 8.73 -8.05 -8.62
N ALA A 19 9.74 -7.33 -9.09
CA ALA A 19 11.06 -7.43 -8.49
C ALA A 19 10.93 -7.11 -7.00
N ALA A 20 11.45 -7.99 -6.15
CA ALA A 20 11.37 -7.81 -4.70
C ALA A 20 11.95 -6.44 -4.29
N ASN A 21 11.31 -5.82 -3.30
CA ASN A 21 11.59 -4.47 -2.83
C ASN A 21 11.53 -3.38 -3.91
N MET A 22 10.66 -3.55 -4.91
CA MET A 22 10.31 -2.48 -5.83
C MET A 22 8.86 -2.09 -5.63
N TRP A 23 8.61 -0.79 -5.58
CA TRP A 23 7.24 -0.29 -5.61
C TRP A 23 6.61 -0.62 -6.96
N THR A 24 5.36 -1.03 -6.93
CA THR A 24 4.52 -1.22 -8.11
C THR A 24 3.26 -0.39 -7.98
N ARG A 25 2.77 0.10 -9.13
CA ARG A 25 1.49 0.79 -9.25
C ARG A 25 0.61 0.03 -10.25
N ALA A 26 -0.62 -0.26 -9.86
CA ALA A 26 -1.63 -0.85 -10.74
C ALA A 26 -2.95 -0.09 -10.57
N SER A 27 -3.69 0.11 -11.66
CA SER A 27 -5.01 0.74 -11.61
C SER A 27 -6.03 -0.12 -12.32
N VAL A 28 -7.13 -0.43 -11.63
CA VAL A 28 -8.23 -1.26 -12.17
C VAL A 28 -9.54 -0.64 -11.72
N GLN A 29 -10.42 -0.32 -12.68
CA GLN A 29 -11.77 0.21 -12.42
C GLN A 29 -11.80 1.42 -11.46
N GLY A 30 -10.84 2.34 -11.60
CA GLY A 30 -10.77 3.56 -10.78
C GLY A 30 -10.03 3.40 -9.45
N VAL A 31 -9.77 2.17 -9.00
CA VAL A 31 -8.95 1.89 -7.82
C VAL A 31 -7.48 1.81 -8.22
N THR A 32 -6.60 2.52 -7.50
CA THR A 32 -5.15 2.46 -7.68
C THR A 32 -4.48 1.79 -6.49
N GLU A 33 -3.71 0.74 -6.75
CA GLU A 33 -2.89 0.07 -5.76
C GLU A 33 -1.43 0.50 -5.89
N TYR A 34 -0.82 0.82 -4.74
CA TYR A 34 0.61 0.97 -4.56
C TYR A 34 1.10 -0.13 -3.64
N ARG A 35 2.05 -0.94 -4.10
CA ARG A 35 2.48 -2.15 -3.40
C ARG A 35 3.98 -2.25 -3.38
N ILE A 36 4.54 -2.70 -2.26
CA ILE A 36 5.93 -3.17 -2.16
C ILE A 36 5.97 -4.48 -1.39
N GLN A 37 6.69 -5.47 -1.92
CA GLN A 37 6.84 -6.79 -1.30
C GLN A 37 8.31 -7.18 -1.26
N ASN A 38 8.77 -7.79 -0.16
CA ASN A 38 10.12 -8.30 -0.05
C ASN A 38 10.20 -9.82 -0.31
N LYS A 39 11.41 -10.36 -0.42
CA LYS A 39 11.64 -11.80 -0.69
C LYS A 39 11.15 -12.72 0.43
N ASN A 40 10.92 -12.19 1.62
CA ASN A 40 10.48 -12.93 2.80
C ASN A 40 8.95 -12.92 2.94
N GLY A 41 8.21 -12.45 1.92
CA GLY A 41 6.75 -12.44 1.91
C GLY A 41 6.10 -11.26 2.63
N ALA A 42 6.87 -10.36 3.25
CA ALA A 42 6.29 -9.17 3.84
C ALA A 42 5.84 -8.19 2.75
N GLU A 43 4.74 -7.50 2.99
CA GLU A 43 4.10 -6.61 2.02
C GLU A 43 3.51 -5.39 2.71
N LEU A 44 3.66 -4.23 2.06
CA LEU A 44 2.85 -3.04 2.32
C LEU A 44 2.01 -2.75 1.08
N LEU A 45 0.69 -2.69 1.27
CA LEU A 45 -0.30 -2.38 0.24
C LEU A 45 -1.06 -1.10 0.64
N LEU A 46 -1.11 -0.15 -0.28
CA LEU A 46 -1.88 1.08 -0.18
C LEU A 46 -2.88 1.10 -1.34
N THR A 47 -4.17 1.14 -1.04
CA THR A 47 -5.23 1.09 -2.04
C THR A 47 -6.04 2.38 -1.99
N CYS A 48 -6.16 3.02 -3.14
CA CYS A 48 -6.72 4.36 -3.30
C CYS A 48 -7.96 4.29 -4.19
N SER A 49 -9.10 4.63 -3.61
CA SER A 49 -10.42 4.64 -4.24
C SER A 49 -10.92 6.10 -4.33
N PRO A 50 -11.66 6.49 -5.38
CA PRO A 50 -12.26 7.82 -5.45
C PRO A 50 -13.36 8.03 -4.40
N GLU A 51 -13.88 6.96 -3.80
CA GLU A 51 -15.02 7.02 -2.86
C GLU A 51 -14.63 6.64 -1.42
N ASP A 52 -13.41 6.13 -1.20
CA ASP A 52 -12.97 5.68 0.13
C ASP A 52 -11.61 6.28 0.55
N ASN A 53 -11.46 6.50 1.85
CA ASN A 53 -10.16 6.82 2.44
C ASN A 53 -9.16 5.73 2.07
N VAL A 54 -7.89 6.12 1.88
CA VAL A 54 -6.82 5.19 1.53
C VAL A 54 -6.80 4.00 2.49
N PHE A 55 -6.87 2.81 1.92
CA PHE A 55 -6.77 1.57 2.66
C PHE A 55 -5.31 1.16 2.76
N VAL A 56 -4.87 0.85 3.97
CA VAL A 56 -3.50 0.43 4.26
C VAL A 56 -3.52 -0.97 4.81
N GLN A 57 -2.73 -1.87 4.24
CA GLN A 57 -2.53 -3.21 4.77
C GLN A 57 -1.03 -3.52 4.85
N TYR A 58 -0.62 -3.99 6.02
CA TYR A 58 0.68 -4.61 6.22
C TYR A 58 0.53 -6.11 6.42
N THR A 59 1.26 -6.89 5.62
CA THR A 59 1.43 -8.33 5.80
C THR A 59 2.85 -8.57 6.32
N SER A 60 2.99 -9.19 7.49
CA SER A 60 4.29 -9.53 8.07
C SER A 60 4.91 -10.76 7.39
N PRO A 61 6.23 -11.00 7.55
CA PRO A 61 6.90 -12.17 6.96
C PRO A 61 6.29 -13.53 7.35
N ASP A 62 5.62 -13.62 8.50
CA ASP A 62 4.89 -14.81 8.95
C ASP A 62 3.46 -14.91 8.41
N GLY A 63 3.07 -14.03 7.47
CA GLY A 63 1.80 -14.07 6.75
C GLY A 63 0.60 -13.47 7.50
N LYS A 64 0.81 -12.88 8.68
CA LYS A 64 -0.25 -12.19 9.43
C LYS A 64 -0.47 -10.79 8.87
N THR A 65 -1.70 -10.30 8.94
CA THR A 65 -2.05 -8.99 8.39
C THR A 65 -2.61 -8.04 9.44
N LEU A 66 -2.41 -6.75 9.19
CA LEU A 66 -3.07 -5.65 9.87
C LEU A 66 -3.48 -4.64 8.82
N ALA A 67 -4.72 -4.18 8.88
CA ALA A 67 -5.26 -3.22 7.93
C ALA A 67 -5.88 -2.01 8.62
N SER A 68 -6.01 -0.91 7.89
CA SER A 68 -6.81 0.25 8.26
C SER A 68 -8.30 -0.10 8.37
N GLY A 69 -9.05 0.68 9.13
CA GLY A 69 -10.50 0.50 9.32
C GLY A 69 -10.88 -0.41 10.50
N GLY A 70 -9.91 -0.87 11.29
CA GLY A 70 -10.16 -1.51 12.59
C GLY A 70 -10.10 -0.49 13.73
N ASP A 71 -11.13 -0.47 14.58
CA ASP A 71 -11.22 0.40 15.76
C ASP A 71 -10.63 -0.26 17.03
N ASP A 72 -9.72 -1.21 16.85
CA ASP A 72 -9.19 -2.06 17.92
C ASP A 72 -7.91 -1.51 18.58
N GLY A 73 -7.57 -0.24 18.29
CA GLY A 73 -6.40 0.45 18.81
C GLY A 73 -5.06 -0.07 18.27
N ARG A 74 -5.08 -0.92 17.23
CA ARG A 74 -3.86 -1.45 16.64
C ARG A 74 -3.28 -0.50 15.60
N SER A 75 -1.95 -0.42 15.58
CA SER A 75 -1.21 0.51 14.74
C SER A 75 -0.39 -0.21 13.69
N VAL A 76 -0.28 0.40 12.51
CA VAL A 76 0.81 0.21 11.55
C VAL A 76 1.58 1.52 11.54
N GLN A 77 2.86 1.46 11.92
CA GLN A 77 3.76 2.58 11.91
C GLN A 77 4.82 2.39 10.83
N ALA A 78 5.13 3.47 10.13
CA ALA A 78 6.17 3.50 9.11
C ALA A 78 7.25 4.50 9.51
N GLN A 79 8.50 4.04 9.55
CA GLN A 79 9.65 4.91 9.72
C GLN A 79 10.45 4.97 8.42
N THR A 80 10.68 6.18 7.91
CA THR A 80 11.48 6.41 6.68
C THR A 80 12.96 6.65 7.01
N ASP A 81 13.80 6.88 6.00
CA ASP A 81 15.25 7.15 6.17
C ASP A 81 15.53 8.23 7.22
N ASN A 82 14.74 9.30 7.23
CA ASN A 82 14.95 10.49 8.05
C ASN A 82 14.40 10.35 9.49
N SER A 83 14.25 9.12 9.99
CA SER A 83 13.87 8.75 11.36
C SER A 83 12.47 9.14 11.86
N ASP A 84 11.71 9.95 11.12
CA ASP A 84 10.31 10.21 11.43
C ASP A 84 9.48 8.92 11.35
N THR A 85 8.65 8.71 12.36
CA THR A 85 7.71 7.60 12.46
C THR A 85 6.30 8.12 12.30
N PHE A 86 5.57 7.54 11.35
CA PHE A 86 4.21 7.92 11.00
C PHE A 86 3.26 6.77 11.36
N LEU A 87 2.13 7.07 11.98
CA LEU A 87 0.98 6.16 12.06
C LEU A 87 0.26 6.22 10.71
N ILE A 88 0.18 5.09 10.01
CA ILE A 88 -0.28 5.08 8.62
C ILE A 88 -1.61 4.34 8.40
N ASN A 89 -2.16 3.63 9.39
CA ASN A 89 -3.42 2.88 9.23
C ASN A 89 -4.65 3.58 9.81
N ASP A 90 -4.50 4.73 10.46
CA ASP A 90 -5.61 5.62 10.80
C ASP A 90 -5.75 6.65 9.68
N THR A 91 -6.55 6.35 8.66
CA THR A 91 -6.70 7.21 7.47
C THR A 91 -8.01 7.98 7.45
N VAL A 92 -8.84 7.77 8.48
CA VAL A 92 -10.18 8.35 8.63
C VAL A 92 -10.16 9.55 9.56
N SER A 93 -9.34 9.54 10.62
CA SER A 93 -9.23 10.71 11.51
C SER A 93 -8.43 11.84 10.85
N ASP A 94 -8.70 13.10 11.26
CA ASP A 94 -7.96 14.27 10.74
C ASP A 94 -6.45 14.17 11.01
N ALA A 95 -6.09 13.72 12.22
CA ALA A 95 -4.71 13.57 12.64
C ALA A 95 -4.03 12.42 11.88
N GLY A 96 -4.72 11.29 11.76
CA GLY A 96 -4.23 10.11 11.06
C GLY A 96 -4.06 10.34 9.56
N GLY A 97 -5.05 10.95 8.90
CA GLY A 97 -4.96 11.36 7.49
C GLY A 97 -3.78 12.30 7.24
N SER A 98 -3.55 13.27 8.14
CA SER A 98 -2.37 14.17 8.05
C SER A 98 -1.06 13.43 8.22
N ASN A 99 -1.03 12.42 9.09
CA ASN A 99 0.14 11.58 9.29
C ASN A 99 0.42 10.71 8.05
N PHE A 100 -0.62 10.20 7.40
CA PHE A 100 -0.50 9.43 6.16
C PHE A 100 0.03 10.28 5.00
N GLU A 101 -0.47 11.51 4.83
CA GLU A 101 0.02 12.43 3.81
C GLU A 101 1.49 12.81 4.03
N ALA A 102 1.88 13.08 5.28
CA ALA A 102 3.27 13.33 5.64
C ALA A 102 4.16 12.10 5.38
N PHE A 103 3.68 10.90 5.72
CA PHE A 103 4.34 9.64 5.36
C PHE A 103 4.54 9.51 3.86
N TRP A 104 3.50 9.78 3.06
CA TRP A 104 3.55 9.67 1.61
C TRP A 104 4.67 10.55 1.02
N ASP A 105 4.73 11.81 1.45
CA ASP A 105 5.75 12.74 0.99
C ASP A 105 7.16 12.40 1.48
N ALA A 106 7.29 11.83 2.69
CA ALA A 106 8.57 11.34 3.21
C ALA A 106 9.04 10.09 2.43
N ALA A 107 8.14 9.13 2.19
CA ALA A 107 8.41 7.90 1.46
C ALA A 107 8.90 8.17 0.04
N ARG A 108 8.33 9.15 -0.65
CA ARG A 108 8.77 9.57 -2.00
C ARG A 108 10.23 10.02 -2.08
N LYS A 109 10.80 10.45 -0.96
CA LYS A 109 12.18 10.95 -0.85
C LYS A 109 13.12 9.93 -0.19
N SER A 110 12.59 8.79 0.25
CA SER A 110 13.36 7.77 0.94
C SER A 110 13.77 6.61 0.02
N HIS A 111 14.63 5.76 0.55
CA HIS A 111 15.10 4.51 -0.04
C HIS A 111 14.77 3.34 0.89
N ARG A 112 14.24 3.63 2.08
CA ARG A 112 13.90 2.64 3.09
C ARG A 112 12.62 3.02 3.82
N ILE A 113 11.84 2.01 4.16
CA ILE A 113 10.72 2.10 5.11
C ILE A 113 10.83 0.92 6.07
N HIS A 114 10.88 1.19 7.36
CA HIS A 114 10.74 0.20 8.42
C HIS A 114 9.29 0.20 8.92
N ILE A 115 8.61 -0.93 8.84
CA ILE A 115 7.25 -1.11 9.33
C ILE A 115 7.26 -1.84 10.66
N THR A 116 6.63 -1.24 11.65
CA THR A 116 6.22 -1.91 12.90
C THR A 116 4.70 -1.96 12.94
N ALA A 117 4.14 -3.07 13.40
CA ALA A 117 2.70 -3.22 13.51
C ALA A 117 2.32 -3.99 14.77
N THR A 118 1.22 -3.61 15.43
CA THR A 118 0.83 -4.19 16.72
C THR A 118 0.65 -5.71 16.62
N GLY A 119 1.51 -6.45 17.32
CA GLY A 119 1.48 -7.92 17.40
C GLY A 119 2.04 -8.65 16.16
N LEU A 120 2.64 -7.93 15.21
CA LEU A 120 3.19 -8.49 13.97
C LEU A 120 4.71 -8.34 13.91
N THR A 121 5.35 -9.28 13.21
CA THR A 121 6.79 -9.21 12.93
C THR A 121 7.09 -7.96 12.09
N SER A 122 8.03 -7.13 12.55
CA SER A 122 8.44 -5.91 11.86
C SER A 122 9.30 -6.22 10.63
N THR A 123 9.30 -5.34 9.64
CA THR A 123 10.11 -5.53 8.43
C THR A 123 10.69 -4.23 7.91
N THR A 124 11.73 -4.33 7.11
CA THR A 124 12.33 -3.19 6.43
C THR A 124 12.31 -3.43 4.93
N PHE A 125 11.68 -2.52 4.20
CA PHE A 125 11.74 -2.45 2.75
C PHE A 125 12.88 -1.52 2.35
N THR A 126 13.69 -1.91 1.36
CA THR A 126 14.76 -1.07 0.80
C THR A 126 14.64 -1.05 -0.72
N PHE A 127 14.34 0.11 -1.29
CA PHE A 127 13.87 0.28 -2.65
C PHE A 127 14.59 1.45 -3.36
N SER A 128 14.48 1.51 -4.67
CA SER A 128 15.16 2.53 -5.50
C SER A 128 14.25 3.26 -6.49
N ASN A 129 12.98 2.87 -6.59
CA ASN A 129 12.06 3.38 -7.61
C ASN A 129 10.90 4.22 -7.09
N VAL A 130 10.84 4.52 -5.78
CA VAL A 130 9.67 5.15 -5.16
C VAL A 130 9.27 6.46 -5.84
N ALA A 131 10.22 7.33 -6.17
CA ALA A 131 9.95 8.63 -6.80
C ALA A 131 9.33 8.51 -8.20
N LYS A 132 9.52 7.37 -8.87
CA LYS A 132 8.91 7.07 -10.18
C LYS A 132 7.49 6.53 -10.03
N ILE A 133 7.18 5.87 -8.91
CA ILE A 133 5.96 5.09 -8.73
C ILE A 133 4.93 5.84 -7.90
N LEU A 134 5.34 6.47 -6.80
CA LEU A 134 4.49 7.29 -5.96
C LEU A 134 4.50 8.74 -6.49
N PRO A 135 3.41 9.21 -7.12
CA PRO A 135 3.28 10.61 -7.52
C PRO A 135 3.13 11.52 -6.28
N GLU A 136 3.03 12.83 -6.50
CA GLU A 136 2.52 13.75 -5.46
C GLU A 136 1.16 13.27 -4.93
N PHE A 137 0.88 13.51 -3.65
CA PHE A 137 -0.29 12.94 -2.98
C PHE A 137 -1.60 13.33 -3.67
N ASP A 138 -1.74 14.60 -4.09
CA ASP A 138 -2.89 15.11 -4.85
C ASP A 138 -3.10 14.45 -6.23
N LYS A 139 -2.05 13.80 -6.77
CA LYS A 139 -2.06 13.07 -8.05
C LYS A 139 -2.07 11.54 -7.86
N SER A 140 -2.14 11.07 -6.63
CA SER A 140 -2.07 9.65 -6.29
C SER A 140 -3.39 8.92 -6.53
N GLY A 141 -4.51 9.65 -6.54
CA GLY A 141 -5.86 9.09 -6.50
C GLY A 141 -6.28 8.64 -5.09
N CYS A 142 -5.45 8.89 -4.08
CA CYS A 142 -5.75 8.60 -2.68
C CYS A 142 -6.49 9.77 -2.04
N LEU A 143 -7.37 9.43 -1.12
CA LEU A 143 -8.11 10.37 -0.29
C LEU A 143 -7.81 10.05 1.17
N THR A 144 -7.77 11.07 2.01
CA THR A 144 -7.82 10.92 3.47
C THR A 144 -8.86 11.91 3.98
N ARG A 145 -9.43 11.64 5.16
CA ARG A 145 -10.39 12.54 5.81
C ARG A 145 -11.69 12.78 5.02
N MET A 146 -12.17 11.77 4.29
CA MET A 146 -13.57 11.75 3.82
C MET A 146 -14.55 11.45 4.94
#